data_AF-A0A2W1FG67-F1
#
_entry.id   AF-A0A2W1FG67-F1
#
_cell.length_a   1.000
_cell.length_b   1.000
_cell.length_c   1.000
_cell.angle_alpha   90.00
_cell.angle_beta   90.00
_cell.angle_gamma   90.00
#
_symmetry.space_group_name_H-M   'P 1'
#
loop_
_entity.id
_entity.type
_entity.pdbx_description
1 polymer ?
#
loop_
_entity_poly.entity_id
_entity_poly.type
_entity_poly.pdbx_seq_one_letter_code
_entity_poly.pdbx_strand_id
1 'polypeptide(L)'
;MALARPLPPLWQSLFPGLNGPMRPVLSSPFLQRLSQSFNTPFGALALPSLSLPSLPSIADIWDGILNAVPKKKTSYRKKRQRFMAGKGLKDITALNTCSGCGRVKRMHILCPYCVDAIKTTIFGQLNWSIRRPTPKQAKQLKRDRRFEAIRARTMLPDPRKQKEDQVLKHTGWKG
;
A
#
# COMPACT_ATOMS: atom_id res chain seq x y z
N MET A 1 19.71 48.30 72.73
CA MET A 1 19.77 47.88 71.32
C MET A 1 18.40 47.40 70.90
N ALA A 2 17.70 48.20 70.10
CA ALA A 2 16.37 47.91 69.60
C ALA A 2 16.48 47.16 68.27
N LEU A 3 15.69 46.09 68.09
CA LEU A 3 15.33 45.59 66.76
C LEU A 3 13.84 45.25 66.77
N ALA A 4 13.07 46.10 66.09
CA ALA A 4 11.66 45.94 65.85
C ALA A 4 11.40 44.74 64.92
N ARG A 5 10.37 43.94 65.22
CA ARG A 5 9.85 42.91 64.32
C ARG A 5 8.85 43.57 63.36
N PRO A 6 9.04 43.50 62.03
CA PRO A 6 8.05 44.03 61.10
C PRO A 6 6.81 43.13 61.07
N LEU A 7 5.63 43.74 61.18
CA LEU A 7 4.34 43.10 60.94
C LEU A 7 4.24 42.67 59.46
N PRO A 8 3.67 41.49 59.17
CA PRO A 8 3.49 41.04 57.79
C PRO A 8 2.46 41.92 57.09
N PRO A 9 2.67 42.22 55.81
CA PRO A 9 1.88 43.24 55.14
C PRO A 9 0.57 42.67 54.56
N LEU A 10 -0.50 43.48 54.64
CA LEU A 10 -1.92 43.17 54.36
C LEU A 10 -2.25 42.67 52.93
N TRP A 11 -1.29 42.59 52.02
CA TRP A 11 -1.49 42.11 50.66
C TRP A 11 -1.42 40.57 50.56
N GLN A 12 -0.93 39.89 51.58
CA GLN A 12 -0.90 38.41 51.64
C GLN A 12 -2.28 37.77 51.92
N SER A 13 -3.29 38.54 52.34
CA SER A 13 -4.66 38.05 52.51
C SER A 13 -5.53 38.17 51.25
N LEU A 14 -5.05 38.82 50.18
CA LEU A 14 -5.87 39.12 48.99
C LEU A 14 -5.70 38.12 47.84
N PHE A 15 -4.78 37.15 47.92
CA PHE A 15 -4.64 36.10 46.90
C PHE A 15 -4.29 34.73 47.52
N PRO A 16 -5.27 33.98 48.08
CA PRO A 16 -5.03 32.67 48.70
C PRO A 16 -4.87 31.53 47.66
N GLY A 17 -4.32 31.82 46.48
CA GLY A 17 -4.35 30.89 45.34
C GLY A 17 -3.02 30.62 44.63
N LEU A 18 -1.96 31.37 44.93
CA LEU A 18 -0.73 31.34 44.10
C LEU A 18 0.44 30.54 44.67
N ASN A 19 0.33 29.99 45.89
CA ASN A 19 1.40 29.18 46.51
C ASN A 19 0.90 27.84 47.07
N GLY A 20 -0.16 27.28 46.51
CA GLY A 20 -0.51 25.87 46.76
C GLY A 20 0.30 24.97 45.82
N PRO A 21 0.84 23.82 46.27
CA PRO A 21 1.41 22.84 45.34
C PRO A 21 0.30 22.38 44.40
N MET A 22 0.38 22.80 43.13
CA MET A 22 -0.41 22.27 42.03
C MET A 22 -0.13 20.77 41.95
N ARG A 23 -0.94 19.96 42.62
CA ARG A 23 -1.00 18.52 42.38
C ARG A 23 -1.67 18.34 41.02
N PRO A 24 -0.98 17.84 39.99
CA PRO A 24 -1.67 17.51 38.75
C PRO A 24 -2.64 16.37 39.07
N VAL A 25 -3.95 16.66 39.02
CA VAL A 25 -4.98 15.62 38.96
C VAL A 25 -4.89 15.01 37.56
N LEU A 26 -3.92 14.14 37.38
CA LEU A 26 -3.94 13.12 36.34
C LEU A 26 -5.01 12.12 36.76
N SER A 27 -6.28 12.43 36.45
CA SER A 27 -7.33 11.41 36.41
C SER A 27 -7.06 10.52 35.21
N SER A 28 -6.05 9.66 35.33
CA SER A 28 -5.86 8.54 34.42
C SER A 28 -6.73 7.39 34.95
N PRO A 29 -7.94 7.15 34.39
CA PRO A 29 -8.77 6.01 34.80
C PRO A 29 -8.10 4.66 34.45
N PHE A 30 -6.96 4.69 33.74
CA PHE A 30 -6.27 3.51 33.25
C PHE A 30 -5.40 2.81 34.30
N LEU A 31 -5.01 3.50 35.37
CA LEU A 31 -4.15 2.92 36.42
C LEU A 31 -4.91 2.45 37.68
N GLN A 32 -6.22 2.71 37.78
CA GLN A 32 -7.05 2.10 38.84
C GLN A 32 -7.29 0.59 38.63
N ARG A 33 -6.81 0.02 37.52
CA ARG A 33 -7.04 -1.39 37.17
C ARG A 33 -5.87 -2.33 37.48
N LEU A 34 -4.89 -1.91 38.30
CA LEU A 34 -3.76 -2.77 38.69
C LEU A 34 -3.68 -3.10 40.19
N SER A 35 -4.60 -2.58 41.02
CA SER A 35 -4.69 -2.95 42.43
C SER A 35 -5.88 -3.89 42.68
N GLN A 36 -5.84 -5.10 42.13
CA GLN A 36 -6.60 -6.22 42.72
C GLN A 36 -5.64 -7.37 42.95
N SER A 37 -5.25 -7.49 44.21
CA SER A 37 -4.44 -8.56 44.76
C SER A 37 -5.16 -9.88 44.54
N PHE A 38 -4.63 -10.71 43.65
CA PHE A 38 -5.05 -12.09 43.43
C PHE A 38 -4.61 -12.93 44.63
N ASN A 39 -5.50 -13.14 45.59
CA ASN A 39 -5.35 -14.24 46.55
C ASN A 39 -6.70 -14.62 47.19
N THR A 40 -7.47 -15.45 46.49
CA THR A 40 -8.43 -16.36 47.12
C THR A 40 -8.39 -17.72 46.38
N PRO A 41 -7.99 -18.81 47.06
CA PRO A 41 -8.13 -20.16 46.53
C PRO A 41 -9.55 -20.66 46.83
N PHE A 42 -10.12 -21.40 45.87
CA PHE A 42 -11.43 -22.06 45.90
C PHE A 42 -12.67 -21.20 45.60
N GLY A 43 -13.22 -21.40 44.38
CA GLY A 43 -14.61 -21.84 44.29
C GLY A 43 -15.71 -20.81 44.01
N ALA A 44 -15.42 -19.64 43.44
CA ALA A 44 -16.48 -18.79 42.90
C ALA A 44 -16.09 -18.26 41.51
N LEU A 45 -16.80 -18.70 40.48
CA LEU A 45 -16.83 -18.07 39.17
C LEU A 45 -17.50 -16.70 39.30
N ALA A 46 -16.78 -15.72 39.86
CA ALA A 46 -17.15 -14.33 39.77
C ALA A 46 -16.91 -13.90 38.33
N LEU A 47 -17.96 -14.00 37.50
CA LEU A 47 -18.01 -13.38 36.18
C LEU A 47 -17.61 -11.92 36.38
N PRO A 48 -16.46 -11.44 35.85
CA PRO A 48 -16.15 -10.02 35.90
C PRO A 48 -17.32 -9.33 35.20
N SER A 49 -17.98 -8.41 35.91
CA SER A 49 -19.08 -7.63 35.36
C SER A 49 -18.62 -7.02 34.04
N LEU A 50 -19.15 -7.57 32.94
CA LEU A 50 -18.89 -7.09 31.60
C LEU A 50 -19.46 -5.67 31.53
N SER A 51 -18.61 -4.68 31.83
CA SER A 51 -18.90 -3.27 31.62
C SER A 51 -19.03 -3.06 30.12
N LEU A 52 -20.24 -3.24 29.60
CA LEU A 52 -20.59 -2.86 28.24
C LEU A 52 -20.22 -1.38 28.08
N PRO A 53 -19.33 -1.01 27.14
CA PRO A 53 -19.03 0.39 26.90
C PRO A 53 -20.35 1.10 26.59
N SER A 54 -20.59 2.22 27.26
CA SER A 54 -21.78 3.04 27.06
C SER A 54 -21.98 3.28 25.56
N LEU A 55 -23.14 2.87 25.03
CA LEU A 55 -23.50 3.11 23.64
C LEU A 55 -23.45 4.63 23.42
N PRO A 56 -22.65 5.13 22.46
CA PRO A 56 -22.52 6.56 22.23
C PRO A 56 -23.88 7.14 21.89
N SER A 57 -24.21 8.28 22.51
CA SER A 57 -25.43 9.00 22.18
C SER A 57 -25.37 9.47 20.72
N ILE A 58 -26.51 9.63 20.07
CA ILE A 58 -26.59 10.14 18.69
C ILE A 58 -25.85 11.49 18.58
N ALA A 59 -25.87 12.31 19.62
CA ALA A 59 -25.12 13.56 19.69
C ALA A 59 -23.59 13.35 19.62
N ASP A 60 -23.06 12.33 20.30
CA ASP A 60 -21.62 12.00 20.30
C ASP A 60 -21.16 11.50 18.91
N ILE A 61 -22.06 10.81 18.19
CA ILE A 61 -21.82 10.35 16.82
C ILE A 61 -21.67 11.56 15.87
N TRP A 62 -22.51 12.58 16.03
CA TRP A 62 -22.45 13.80 15.21
C TRP A 62 -21.19 14.63 15.49
N ASP A 63 -20.80 14.77 16.76
CA ASP A 63 -19.58 15.49 17.13
C ASP A 63 -18.31 14.75 16.68
N GLY A 64 -18.34 13.41 16.70
CA GLY A 64 -17.28 12.57 16.13
C GLY A 64 -17.10 12.78 14.63
N ILE A 65 -18.21 12.90 13.87
CA ILE A 65 -18.17 13.12 12.42
C ILE A 65 -17.63 14.52 12.08
N LEU A 66 -18.08 15.55 12.80
CA LEU A 66 -17.60 16.93 12.56
C LEU A 66 -16.12 17.09 12.91
N ASN A 67 -15.63 16.34 13.90
CA ASN A 67 -14.21 16.37 14.30
C ASN A 67 -13.30 15.44 13.49
N ALA A 68 -13.85 14.43 12.80
CA ALA A 68 -13.07 13.48 11.98
C ALA A 68 -12.49 14.11 10.70
N VAL A 69 -13.09 15.19 10.21
CA VAL A 69 -12.64 15.87 8.98
C VAL A 69 -11.41 16.74 9.27
N PRO A 70 -10.34 16.67 8.45
CA PRO A 70 -9.17 17.52 8.64
C PRO A 70 -9.56 19.00 8.58
N LYS A 71 -9.32 19.72 9.68
CA LYS A 71 -9.67 21.14 9.83
C LYS A 71 -9.07 22.05 8.76
N LYS A 72 -7.91 21.67 8.18
CA LYS A 72 -7.17 22.45 7.18
C LYS A 72 -6.55 21.54 6.12
N LYS A 73 -6.42 22.07 4.90
CA LYS A 73 -5.69 21.42 3.80
C LYS A 73 -4.22 21.21 4.22
N THR A 74 -3.70 20.01 3.96
CA THR A 74 -2.29 19.72 4.27
C THR A 74 -1.36 20.48 3.33
N SER A 75 -0.29 21.08 3.87
CA SER A 75 0.73 21.75 3.05
C SER A 75 1.54 20.74 2.24
N TYR A 76 2.09 21.18 1.10
CA TYR A 76 2.93 20.34 0.24
C TYR A 76 4.09 19.69 1.02
N ARG A 77 4.78 20.46 1.88
CA ARG A 77 5.86 19.97 2.75
C ARG A 77 5.39 18.84 3.67
N LYS A 78 4.27 19.04 4.39
CA LYS A 78 3.71 18.04 5.32
C LYS A 78 3.20 16.79 4.59
N LYS A 79 2.71 16.94 3.37
CA LYS A 79 2.33 15.81 2.50
C LYS A 79 3.57 15.02 2.10
N ARG A 80 4.57 15.68 1.50
CA ARG A 80 5.79 15.05 0.99
C ARG A 80 6.57 14.33 2.11
N GLN A 81 6.72 14.94 3.27
CA GLN A 81 7.39 14.32 4.41
C GLN A 81 6.69 13.02 4.85
N ARG A 82 5.35 13.01 4.95
CA ARG A 82 4.58 11.82 5.31
C ARG A 82 4.63 10.69 4.28
N PHE A 83 4.73 11.03 3.00
CA PHE A 83 4.75 10.04 1.91
C PHE A 83 6.16 9.52 1.61
N MET A 84 7.20 10.33 1.80
CA MET A 84 8.56 9.98 1.36
C MET A 84 9.47 9.58 2.52
N ALA A 85 9.13 9.89 3.78
CA ALA A 85 9.94 9.46 4.92
C ALA A 85 9.81 7.95 5.13
N GLY A 86 10.88 7.21 4.82
CA GLY A 86 11.00 5.77 5.10
C GLY A 86 10.09 4.84 4.31
N LYS A 87 9.30 5.37 3.37
CA LYS A 87 8.37 4.62 2.49
C LYS A 87 8.91 4.44 1.07
N GLY A 88 10.22 4.63 0.88
CA GLY A 88 10.88 4.34 -0.38
C GLY A 88 10.85 2.83 -0.67
N LEU A 89 10.82 2.47 -1.95
CA LEU A 89 11.03 1.09 -2.35
C LEU A 89 12.46 0.69 -1.98
N LYS A 90 12.61 -0.41 -1.24
CA LYS A 90 13.93 -0.93 -0.86
C LYS A 90 14.53 -1.68 -2.04
N ASP A 91 15.82 -1.43 -2.28
CA ASP A 91 16.57 -2.18 -3.28
C ASP A 91 16.76 -3.63 -2.84
N ILE A 92 16.60 -4.55 -3.78
CA ILE A 92 16.78 -5.99 -3.53
C ILE A 92 18.26 -6.32 -3.74
N THR A 93 19.03 -6.32 -2.65
CA THR A 93 20.46 -6.69 -2.66
C THR A 93 20.69 -8.20 -2.69
N ALA A 94 19.65 -8.98 -2.38
CA ALA A 94 19.68 -10.43 -2.31
C ALA A 94 19.61 -11.09 -3.70
N LEU A 95 20.60 -10.83 -4.54
CA LEU A 95 20.72 -11.36 -5.90
C LEU A 95 22.02 -12.18 -6.02
N ASN A 96 21.93 -13.35 -6.67
CA ASN A 96 23.07 -14.20 -7.00
C ASN A 96 22.95 -14.75 -8.42
N THR A 97 24.02 -15.34 -8.95
CA THR A 97 23.98 -15.99 -10.25
C THR A 97 23.39 -17.40 -10.15
N CYS A 98 22.66 -17.82 -11.18
CA CYS A 98 22.12 -19.16 -11.29
C CYS A 98 23.19 -20.15 -11.75
N SER A 99 23.35 -21.27 -11.03
CA SER A 99 24.26 -22.35 -11.40
C SER A 99 23.90 -23.07 -12.71
N GLY A 100 22.63 -23.05 -13.14
CA GLY A 100 22.19 -23.72 -14.37
C GLY A 100 22.38 -22.88 -15.63
N CYS A 101 21.91 -21.62 -15.62
CA CYS A 101 21.89 -20.77 -16.81
C CYS A 101 22.76 -19.51 -16.72
N GLY A 102 23.45 -19.27 -15.60
CA GLY A 102 24.29 -18.08 -15.37
C GLY A 102 23.53 -16.77 -15.14
N ARG A 103 22.20 -16.73 -15.33
CA ARG A 103 21.39 -15.51 -15.14
C ARG A 103 21.29 -15.11 -13.67
N VAL A 104 21.08 -13.82 -13.41
CA VAL A 104 20.79 -13.32 -12.07
C VAL A 104 19.45 -13.86 -11.58
N LYS A 105 19.44 -14.36 -10.35
CA LYS A 105 18.27 -14.84 -9.63
C LYS A 105 18.26 -14.28 -8.21
N ARG A 106 17.18 -14.48 -7.48
CA ARG A 106 17.11 -14.15 -6.04
C ARG A 106 17.81 -15.22 -5.20
N MET A 107 18.47 -14.78 -4.14
CA MET A 107 19.06 -15.70 -3.16
C MET A 107 18.00 -16.64 -2.56
N HIS A 108 18.39 -17.89 -2.32
CA HIS A 108 17.53 -18.98 -1.79
C HIS A 108 16.29 -19.34 -2.63
N ILE A 109 16.14 -18.78 -3.84
CA ILE A 109 15.04 -19.11 -4.74
C ILE A 109 15.61 -19.83 -5.98
N LEU A 110 14.84 -20.77 -6.52
CA LEU A 110 15.16 -21.44 -7.78
C LEU A 110 15.05 -20.44 -8.95
N CYS A 111 15.86 -20.63 -9.99
CA CYS A 111 15.81 -19.75 -11.15
C CYS A 111 14.47 -19.96 -11.89
N PRO A 112 13.67 -18.90 -12.10
CA PRO A 112 12.38 -19.03 -12.75
C PRO A 112 12.53 -19.56 -14.19
N TYR A 113 13.59 -19.17 -14.89
CA TYR A 113 13.86 -19.61 -16.26
C TYR A 113 14.23 -21.10 -16.34
N CYS A 114 15.12 -21.58 -15.46
CA CYS A 114 15.48 -23.00 -15.45
C CYS A 114 14.29 -23.88 -15.07
N VAL A 115 13.49 -23.45 -14.08
CA VAL A 115 12.28 -24.19 -13.68
C VAL A 115 11.26 -24.22 -14.82
N ASP A 116 11.07 -23.11 -15.55
CA ASP A 116 10.16 -23.05 -16.70
C ASP A 116 10.64 -23.94 -17.86
N ALA A 117 11.95 -23.94 -18.15
CA ALA A 117 12.54 -24.84 -19.13
C ALA A 117 12.29 -26.31 -18.76
N ILE A 118 12.55 -26.70 -17.51
CA ILE A 118 12.31 -28.08 -17.03
C ILE A 118 10.82 -28.45 -17.14
N LYS A 119 9.91 -27.56 -16.75
CA LYS A 119 8.47 -27.79 -16.83
C LYS A 119 8.00 -27.99 -18.27
N THR A 120 8.50 -27.17 -19.19
CA THR A 120 8.12 -27.24 -20.61
C THR A 120 8.73 -28.44 -21.31
N THR A 121 10.01 -28.75 -21.08
CA THR A 121 10.71 -29.84 -21.80
C THR A 121 10.44 -31.22 -21.20
N ILE A 122 10.45 -31.35 -19.87
CA ILE A 122 10.31 -32.65 -19.21
C ILE A 122 8.84 -33.00 -19.01
N PHE A 123 8.08 -32.06 -18.46
CA PHE A 123 6.69 -32.32 -18.08
C PHE A 123 5.68 -31.93 -19.17
N GLY A 124 6.13 -31.35 -20.28
CA GLY A 124 5.25 -30.84 -21.34
C GLY A 124 4.26 -29.77 -20.84
N GLN A 125 4.51 -29.21 -19.65
CA GLN A 125 3.62 -28.25 -19.02
C GLN A 125 3.89 -26.88 -19.62
N LEU A 126 2.90 -26.37 -20.36
CA LEU A 126 2.92 -24.99 -20.84
C LEU A 126 2.80 -24.03 -19.66
N ASN A 127 3.66 -23.02 -19.61
CA ASN A 127 3.60 -21.95 -18.63
C ASN A 127 2.20 -21.30 -18.63
N TRP A 128 1.60 -21.11 -17.45
CA TRP A 128 0.31 -20.43 -17.27
C TRP A 128 0.31 -18.98 -17.80
N SER A 129 1.50 -18.36 -17.98
CA SER A 129 1.66 -17.06 -18.64
C SER A 129 1.44 -17.14 -20.16
N ILE A 130 1.62 -18.31 -20.76
CA ILE A 130 1.11 -18.65 -22.10
C ILE A 130 -0.35 -19.05 -21.90
N ARG A 131 -1.20 -18.09 -21.55
CA ARG A 131 -2.65 -18.34 -21.53
C ARG A 131 -3.04 -18.74 -22.95
N ARG A 132 -3.48 -19.99 -23.15
CA ARG A 132 -4.19 -20.34 -24.39
C ARG A 132 -5.31 -19.32 -24.53
N PRO A 133 -5.42 -18.62 -25.69
CA PRO A 133 -6.47 -17.63 -25.86
C PRO A 133 -7.79 -18.31 -25.58
N THR A 134 -8.65 -17.65 -24.79
CA THR A 134 -10.03 -18.12 -24.58
C THR A 134 -10.67 -18.40 -25.94
N PRO A 135 -11.66 -19.30 -26.04
CA PRO A 135 -12.31 -19.61 -27.32
C PRO A 135 -12.81 -18.35 -28.05
N LYS A 136 -13.26 -17.34 -27.28
CA LYS A 136 -13.63 -16.01 -27.79
C LYS A 136 -12.43 -15.24 -28.36
N GLN A 137 -11.32 -15.16 -27.63
CA GLN A 137 -10.09 -14.51 -28.09
C GLN A 137 -9.50 -15.20 -29.33
N ALA A 138 -9.52 -16.53 -29.38
CA ALA A 138 -9.05 -17.28 -30.56
C ALA A 138 -9.89 -16.98 -31.80
N LYS A 139 -11.23 -16.90 -31.65
CA LYS A 139 -12.15 -16.51 -32.73
C LYS A 139 -11.91 -15.07 -33.19
N GLN A 140 -11.65 -14.16 -32.26
CA GLN A 140 -11.32 -12.76 -32.56
C GLN A 140 -9.99 -12.65 -33.32
N LEU A 141 -8.93 -13.33 -32.86
CA LEU A 141 -7.63 -13.35 -33.52
C LEU A 141 -7.71 -13.89 -34.97
N LYS A 142 -8.52 -14.94 -35.18
CA LYS A 142 -8.78 -15.48 -36.53
C LYS A 142 -9.50 -14.48 -37.43
N ARG A 143 -10.44 -13.71 -36.87
CA ARG A 143 -11.15 -12.64 -37.58
C ARG A 143 -10.22 -11.48 -37.91
N ASP A 144 -9.43 -11.03 -36.95
CA ASP A 144 -8.47 -9.93 -37.13
C ASP A 144 -7.41 -10.29 -38.18
N ARG A 145 -6.86 -11.51 -38.14
CA ARG A 145 -5.95 -12.03 -39.18
C ARG A 145 -6.58 -12.02 -40.58
N ARG A 146 -7.89 -12.30 -40.69
CA ARG A 146 -8.61 -12.26 -41.97
C ARG A 146 -8.75 -10.82 -42.46
N PHE A 147 -9.12 -9.89 -41.58
CA PHE A 147 -9.22 -8.47 -41.92
C PHE A 147 -7.88 -7.87 -42.29
N GLU A 148 -6.80 -8.24 -41.59
CA GLU A 148 -5.45 -7.81 -41.88
C GLU A 148 -4.98 -8.33 -43.25
N ALA A 149 -5.25 -9.60 -43.58
CA ALA A 149 -4.96 -10.14 -44.91
C ALA A 149 -5.75 -9.43 -46.04
N ILE A 150 -7.00 -9.04 -45.76
CA ILE A 150 -7.80 -8.23 -46.70
C ILE A 150 -7.18 -6.84 -46.87
N ARG A 151 -6.87 -6.15 -45.77
CA ARG A 151 -6.23 -4.82 -45.80
C ARG A 151 -4.87 -4.86 -46.50
N ALA A 152 -4.06 -5.89 -46.25
CA ALA A 152 -2.78 -6.07 -46.91
C ALA A 152 -2.96 -6.18 -48.43
N ARG A 153 -4.00 -6.88 -48.92
CA ARG A 153 -4.32 -6.90 -50.36
C ARG A 153 -4.75 -5.53 -50.90
N THR A 154 -5.41 -4.71 -50.09
CA THR A 154 -5.80 -3.35 -50.49
C THR A 154 -4.62 -2.38 -50.51
N MET A 155 -3.66 -2.54 -49.58
CA MET A 155 -2.50 -1.66 -49.46
C MET A 155 -1.34 -2.04 -50.39
N LEU A 156 -1.18 -3.33 -50.69
CA LEU A 156 -0.12 -3.80 -51.57
C LEU A 156 -0.50 -3.54 -53.04
N PRO A 157 0.42 -3.06 -53.89
CA PRO A 157 0.16 -2.91 -55.31
C PRO A 157 -0.15 -4.28 -55.92
N ASP A 158 -1.11 -4.34 -56.85
CA ASP A 158 -1.48 -5.59 -57.52
C ASP A 158 -0.23 -6.30 -58.08
N PRO A 159 0.00 -7.59 -57.76
CA PRO A 159 1.19 -8.31 -58.20
C PRO A 159 1.27 -8.42 -59.73
N ARG A 160 0.12 -8.29 -60.42
CA ARG A 160 0.07 -8.23 -61.89
C ARG A 160 0.69 -6.94 -62.43
N LYS A 161 0.33 -5.79 -61.84
CA LYS A 161 0.90 -4.49 -62.21
C LYS A 161 2.40 -4.43 -61.92
N GLN A 162 2.83 -4.97 -60.78
CA GLN A 162 4.26 -5.09 -60.47
C GLN A 162 5.01 -5.94 -61.50
N LYS A 163 4.41 -7.05 -61.97
CA LYS A 163 4.98 -7.90 -63.02
C LYS A 163 4.99 -7.18 -64.37
N GLU A 164 3.95 -6.45 -64.73
CA GLU A 164 3.89 -5.59 -65.92
C GLU A 164 4.96 -4.50 -65.88
N ASP A 165 5.12 -3.80 -64.75
CA ASP A 165 6.18 -2.79 -64.54
C ASP A 165 7.57 -3.43 -64.65
N GLN A 166 7.75 -4.63 -64.12
CA GLN A 166 8.99 -5.40 -64.26
C GLN A 166 9.20 -5.89 -65.70
N VAL A 167 8.11 -6.14 -66.44
CA VAL A 167 8.14 -6.47 -67.86
C VAL A 167 8.63 -5.27 -68.67
N LEU A 168 7.96 -4.13 -68.52
CA LEU A 168 8.31 -2.85 -69.15
C LEU A 168 9.76 -2.43 -68.85
N LYS A 169 10.22 -2.60 -67.60
CA LYS A 169 11.61 -2.30 -67.22
C LYS A 169 12.65 -3.13 -67.96
N HIS A 170 12.38 -4.42 -68.24
CA HIS A 170 13.36 -5.28 -68.91
C HIS A 170 13.27 -5.25 -70.43
N THR A 171 12.08 -5.05 -71.00
CA THR A 171 11.89 -4.96 -72.44
C THR A 171 12.28 -3.59 -73.00
N GLY A 172 12.46 -2.58 -72.13
CA GLY A 172 12.87 -1.23 -72.52
C GLY A 172 11.80 -0.44 -73.28
N TRP A 173 10.57 -0.98 -73.38
CA TRP A 173 9.48 -0.33 -74.08
C TRP A 173 8.89 0.77 -73.19
N LYS A 174 9.15 2.03 -73.53
CA LYS A 174 8.42 3.17 -72.94
C LYS A 174 7.09 3.30 -73.69
N GLY A 175 5.99 3.25 -72.93
CA GLY A 175 4.69 3.75 -73.40
C GLY A 175 4.76 5.23 -73.71
#